data_AF-A0A7G6A599-F1
#
_entry.id   AF-A0A7G6A599-F1
#
_cell.length_a   1.000
_cell.length_b   1.000
_cell.length_c   1.000
_cell.angle_alpha   90.00
_cell.angle_beta   90.00
_cell.angle_gamma   90.00
#
_symmetry.space_group_name_H-M   'P 1'
#
loop_
_entity.id
_entity.type
_entity.pdbx_description
1 polymer ?
#
loop_
_entity_poly.entity_id
_entity_poly.type
_entity_poly.pdbx_seq_one_letter_code
_entity_poly.pdbx_strand_id
1 'polypeptide(L)'
;MNLNNNVTGMTQLDKGVDITVAGDVITVEKMQAMANMCAPGGSGCPSDCCSDDFKSRLEAVVVDGVDGNVTMHLRGAINASEVQASLSKCDCYDQKA
;
A
#
# COMPACT_ATOMS: atom_id res chain seq x y z
N MET A 1 -5.55 5.32 -10.66
CA MET A 1 -6.26 4.03 -10.59
C MET A 1 -6.70 3.81 -9.15
N ASN A 2 -7.88 3.23 -8.88
CA ASN A 2 -8.24 2.80 -7.53
C ASN A 2 -7.73 1.37 -7.29
N LEU A 3 -6.63 1.24 -6.55
CA LEU A 3 -5.98 -0.05 -6.26
C LEU A 3 -6.89 -1.03 -5.52
N ASN A 4 -7.88 -0.55 -4.77
CA ASN A 4 -8.82 -1.40 -4.04
C ASN A 4 -9.58 -2.36 -4.96
N ASN A 5 -9.78 -1.99 -6.23
CA ASN A 5 -10.43 -2.86 -7.22
C ASN A 5 -9.55 -4.05 -7.65
N ASN A 6 -8.27 -4.00 -7.35
CA ASN A 6 -7.27 -5.00 -7.73
C ASN A 6 -6.78 -5.82 -6.52
N VAL A 7 -7.26 -5.51 -5.32
CA VAL A 7 -6.95 -6.29 -4.11
C VAL A 7 -7.60 -7.66 -4.24
N THR A 8 -6.79 -8.70 -4.26
CA THR A 8 -7.22 -10.11 -4.34
C THR A 8 -7.08 -10.83 -3.01
N GLY A 9 -6.30 -10.27 -2.07
CA GLY A 9 -6.13 -10.82 -0.74
C GLY A 9 -5.66 -9.78 0.27
N MET A 10 -6.10 -9.92 1.52
CA MET A 10 -5.61 -9.13 2.63
C MET A 10 -5.54 -10.00 3.88
N THR A 11 -4.38 -9.99 4.54
CA THR A 11 -4.13 -10.81 5.72
C THR A 11 -3.66 -9.92 6.85
N GLN A 12 -4.40 -9.93 7.96
CA GLN A 12 -3.96 -9.34 9.22
C GLN A 12 -2.85 -10.21 9.81
N LEU A 13 -1.80 -9.56 10.31
CA LEU A 13 -0.71 -10.18 11.05
C LEU A 13 -0.60 -9.56 12.44
N ASP A 14 0.15 -10.20 13.33
CA ASP A 14 0.36 -9.69 14.71
C ASP A 14 0.94 -8.28 14.74
N LYS A 15 1.74 -7.92 13.72
CA LYS A 15 2.37 -6.60 13.54
C LYS A 15 2.30 -6.11 12.11
N GLY A 16 1.09 -6.00 11.58
CA GLY A 16 0.85 -5.35 10.31
C GLY A 16 -0.16 -6.08 9.44
N VAL A 17 -0.10 -5.79 8.14
CA VAL A 17 -1.04 -6.30 7.15
C VAL A 17 -0.30 -6.62 5.87
N ASP A 18 -0.57 -7.80 5.32
CA ASP A 18 -0.15 -8.17 3.97
C ASP A 18 -1.31 -7.98 3.00
N ILE A 19 -1.05 -7.39 1.83
CA ILE A 19 -2.06 -7.05 0.82
C ILE A 19 -1.58 -7.57 -0.52
N THR A 20 -2.36 -8.44 -1.15
CA THR A 20 -2.08 -8.92 -2.51
C THR A 20 -2.93 -8.15 -3.50
N VAL A 21 -2.27 -7.62 -4.53
CA VAL A 21 -2.86 -6.84 -5.62
C VAL A 21 -2.48 -7.48 -6.95
N ALA A 22 -3.46 -7.77 -7.79
CA ALA A 22 -3.24 -8.42 -9.08
C ALA A 22 -3.97 -7.73 -10.24
N GLY A 23 -3.41 -7.87 -11.44
CA GLY A 23 -3.97 -7.37 -12.70
C GLY A 23 -2.91 -6.89 -13.67
N ASP A 24 -3.21 -6.91 -14.96
CA ASP A 24 -2.25 -6.67 -16.06
C ASP A 24 -1.53 -5.31 -16.01
N VAL A 25 -2.13 -4.33 -15.33
CA VAL A 25 -1.58 -2.97 -15.19
C VAL A 25 -0.78 -2.77 -13.89
N ILE A 26 -0.71 -3.80 -13.04
CA ILE A 26 0.02 -3.79 -11.77
C ILE A 26 1.50 -4.09 -12.04
N THR A 27 2.40 -3.16 -11.70
CA THR A 27 3.85 -3.32 -11.86
C THR A 27 4.55 -3.14 -10.52
N VAL A 28 5.60 -3.91 -10.30
CA VAL A 28 6.40 -3.85 -9.06
C VAL A 28 6.98 -2.45 -8.86
N GLU A 29 7.46 -1.82 -9.92
CA GLU A 29 8.04 -0.47 -9.88
C GLU A 29 7.06 0.58 -9.34
N LYS A 30 5.83 0.61 -9.88
CA LYS A 30 4.81 1.56 -9.43
C LYS A 30 4.34 1.27 -8.00
N MET A 31 4.20 -0.02 -7.66
CA MET A 31 3.88 -0.44 -6.30
C MET A 31 4.97 0.00 -5.32
N GLN A 32 6.24 -0.12 -5.69
CA GLN A 32 7.37 0.34 -4.88
C GLN A 32 7.40 1.86 -4.75
N ALA A 33 7.11 2.60 -5.81
CA ALA A 33 7.02 4.06 -5.76
C ALA A 33 5.93 4.51 -4.77
N MET A 34 4.73 3.94 -4.87
CA MET A 34 3.64 4.21 -3.93
C MET A 34 4.01 3.81 -2.50
N ALA A 35 4.59 2.63 -2.31
CA ALA A 35 5.07 2.15 -1.02
C ALA A 35 6.05 3.14 -0.39
N ASN A 36 6.99 3.69 -1.16
CA ASN A 36 7.96 4.67 -0.68
C ASN A 36 7.30 6.01 -0.27
N MET A 37 6.23 6.43 -0.95
CA MET A 37 5.46 7.62 -0.56
C MET A 37 4.75 7.43 0.80
N CYS A 38 4.28 6.20 1.06
CA CYS A 38 3.56 5.83 2.27
C CYS A 38 4.46 5.26 3.38
N ALA A 39 5.73 5.01 3.10
CA ALA A 39 6.69 4.53 4.09
C ALA A 39 6.95 5.58 5.17
N PRO A 40 7.52 5.19 6.33
CA PRO A 40 7.95 6.13 7.35
C PRO A 40 8.91 7.17 6.78
N GLY A 41 8.57 8.45 6.91
CA GLY A 41 9.35 9.55 6.33
C GLY A 41 9.16 9.77 4.81
N GLY A 42 8.24 9.03 4.17
CA GLY A 42 7.85 9.23 2.78
C GLY A 42 7.18 10.58 2.56
N SER A 43 7.19 11.04 1.31
CA SER A 43 6.62 12.33 0.88
C SER A 43 5.11 12.44 1.09
N GLY A 44 4.43 11.33 1.40
CA GLY A 44 2.98 11.26 1.44
C GLY A 44 2.39 11.21 0.04
N CYS A 45 1.13 10.81 -0.03
CA CYS A 45 0.37 10.88 -1.26
C CYS A 45 -0.61 12.05 -1.23
N PRO A 46 -0.88 12.72 -2.38
CA PRO A 46 -1.91 13.75 -2.45
C PRO A 46 -3.31 13.26 -2.08
N SER A 47 -3.60 11.97 -2.31
CA SER A 47 -4.77 11.34 -1.69
C SER A 47 -4.45 10.98 -0.23
N ASP A 48 -5.41 11.24 0.65
CA ASP A 48 -5.34 10.98 2.10
C ASP A 48 -5.35 9.47 2.45
N CYS A 49 -4.82 8.60 1.58
CA CYS A 49 -4.67 7.18 1.87
C CYS A 49 -3.47 6.87 2.77
N CYS A 50 -2.49 7.76 2.83
CA CYS A 50 -1.31 7.61 3.68
C CYS A 50 -1.12 8.87 4.54
N SER A 51 -2.09 9.10 5.43
CA SER A 51 -2.09 10.21 6.38
C SER A 51 -0.87 10.14 7.32
N ASP A 52 -0.50 11.26 7.91
CA ASP A 52 0.66 11.30 8.82
C ASP A 52 0.48 10.38 10.04
N ASP A 53 -0.75 10.24 10.56
CA ASP A 53 -1.07 9.28 11.61
C ASP A 53 -0.82 7.84 11.15
N PHE A 54 -1.33 7.46 9.97
CA PHE A 54 -1.12 6.13 9.41
C PHE A 54 0.37 5.84 9.19
N LYS A 55 1.10 6.79 8.60
CA LYS A 55 2.56 6.70 8.37
C LYS A 55 3.35 6.59 9.67
N SER A 56 2.96 7.30 10.72
CA SER A 56 3.65 7.25 12.03
C SER A 56 3.56 5.89 12.72
N ARG A 57 2.54 5.09 12.37
CA ARG A 57 2.31 3.74 12.89
C ARG A 57 2.93 2.64 12.03
N LEU A 58 3.41 2.99 10.85
CA LEU A 58 4.20 2.09 10.01
C LEU A 58 5.64 2.02 10.54
N GLU A 59 6.17 0.82 10.60
CA GLU A 59 7.58 0.54 10.88
C GLU A 59 8.35 0.29 9.59
N ALA A 60 7.72 -0.39 8.63
CA ALA A 60 8.29 -0.67 7.31
C ALA A 60 7.20 -0.91 6.27
N VAL A 61 7.52 -0.64 5.02
CA VAL A 61 6.72 -1.05 3.86
C VAL A 61 7.63 -1.80 2.90
N VAL A 62 7.29 -3.05 2.60
CA VAL A 62 8.02 -3.90 1.65
C VAL A 62 7.10 -4.30 0.52
N VAL A 63 7.62 -4.35 -0.70
CA VAL A 63 6.89 -4.79 -1.89
C VAL A 63 7.62 -5.99 -2.46
N ASP A 64 6.89 -7.10 -2.59
CA ASP A 64 7.38 -8.36 -3.13
C ASP A 64 6.46 -8.85 -4.26
N GLY A 65 6.97 -9.70 -5.14
CA GLY A 65 6.21 -10.32 -6.21
C GLY A 65 6.73 -9.96 -7.60
N VAL A 66 5.83 -10.04 -8.58
CA VAL A 66 6.14 -9.83 -10.00
C VAL A 66 5.07 -8.95 -10.63
N ASP A 67 5.36 -8.38 -11.80
CA ASP A 67 4.34 -7.66 -12.56
C ASP A 67 3.11 -8.55 -12.80
N GLY A 68 1.93 -7.95 -12.63
CA GLY A 68 0.65 -8.66 -12.64
C GLY A 68 0.22 -9.23 -11.30
N ASN A 69 1.13 -9.43 -10.33
CA ASN A 69 0.81 -10.00 -9.03
C ASN A 69 1.83 -9.59 -7.94
N VAL A 70 1.46 -8.60 -7.14
CA VAL A 70 2.33 -7.97 -6.14
C VAL A 70 1.72 -8.11 -4.75
N THR A 71 2.56 -8.35 -3.75
CA THR A 71 2.18 -8.29 -2.34
C THR A 71 2.88 -7.13 -1.65
N MET A 72 2.10 -6.28 -0.99
CA MET A 72 2.60 -5.23 -0.10
C MET A 72 2.55 -5.72 1.34
N HIS A 73 3.68 -5.59 2.04
CA HIS A 73 3.83 -5.89 3.44
C HIS A 73 3.90 -4.59 4.22
N LEU A 74 2.79 -4.19 4.83
CA LEU A 74 2.73 -3.04 5.72
C LEU A 74 3.02 -3.51 7.14
N ARG A 75 4.19 -3.20 7.69
CA ARG A 75 4.58 -3.58 9.07
C ARG A 75 4.30 -2.43 10.03
N GLY A 76 3.80 -2.76 11.21
CA GLY A 76 3.56 -1.78 12.29
C GLY A 76 2.22 -1.95 13.00
N ALA A 77 1.83 -0.92 13.75
CA ALA A 77 0.62 -0.88 14.58
C ALA A 77 -0.61 -0.44 13.78
N ILE A 78 -0.94 -1.24 12.76
CA ILE A 78 -2.05 -1.01 11.82
C ILE A 78 -2.88 -2.27 11.66
N ASN A 79 -4.15 -2.11 11.28
CA ASN A 79 -5.04 -3.24 11.00
C ASN A 79 -5.61 -3.23 9.58
N ALA A 80 -6.10 -4.39 9.16
CA ALA A 80 -6.64 -4.63 7.82
C ALA A 80 -7.80 -3.69 7.47
N SER A 81 -8.67 -3.37 8.42
CA SER A 81 -9.80 -2.45 8.17
C SER A 81 -9.33 -1.02 7.87
N GLU A 82 -8.32 -0.53 8.60
CA GLU A 82 -7.70 0.77 8.32
C GLU A 82 -7.03 0.80 6.95
N VAL A 83 -6.27 -0.25 6.64
CA VAL A 83 -5.61 -0.42 5.35
C VAL A 83 -6.61 -0.43 4.20
N GLN A 84 -7.71 -1.17 4.34
CA GLN A 84 -8.77 -1.23 3.33
C GLN A 84 -9.44 0.13 3.15
N ALA A 85 -9.73 0.86 4.24
CA ALA A 85 -10.27 2.20 4.18
C ALA A 85 -9.30 3.17 3.48
N SER A 86 -8.00 3.09 3.77
CA SER A 86 -6.96 3.86 3.09
C SER A 86 -6.89 3.54 1.60
N LEU A 87 -6.82 2.26 1.22
CA LEU A 87 -6.75 1.82 -0.16
C LEU A 87 -7.95 2.27 -1.00
N SER A 88 -9.15 2.27 -0.40
CA SER A 88 -10.37 2.73 -1.09
C SER A 88 -10.31 4.19 -1.56
N LYS A 89 -9.46 4.99 -0.91
CA LYS A 89 -9.22 6.42 -1.21
C LYS A 89 -7.94 6.65 -2.03
N CYS A 90 -7.13 5.61 -2.22
CA CYS A 90 -5.76 5.75 -2.71
C CYS A 90 -5.74 5.82 -4.24
N ASP A 91 -5.17 6.90 -4.77
CA ASP A 91 -4.98 7.14 -6.21
C ASP A 91 -3.50 7.27 -6.62
N CYS A 92 -2.59 7.02 -5.68
CA CYS A 92 -1.14 7.24 -5.78
C CYS A 92 -0.45 6.34 -6.79
N TYR A 93 -1.08 5.25 -7.20
CA TYR A 93 -0.50 4.26 -8.10
C TYR A 93 -0.06 4.85 -9.45
N ASP A 94 -0.79 5.86 -9.94
CA ASP A 94 -0.47 6.53 -11.21
C ASP A 94 0.28 7.85 -11.01
N GLN A 95 0.61 8.20 -9.77
CA GLN A 95 1.38 9.40 -9.51
C GLN A 95 2.86 9.12 -9.80
N LYS A 96 3.46 10.01 -10.59
CA LYS A 96 4.89 9.93 -10.88
C LYS A 96 5.66 10.30 -9.61
N ALA A 97 6.55 9.41 -9.18
CA ALA A 97 7.59 9.72 -8.20
C ALA A 97 8.51 10.84 -8.70
#